data_AF-A0A355CJ77-F1
#
_entry.id   AF-A0A355CJ77-F1
#
_cell.length_a   1.000
_cell.length_b   1.000
_cell.length_c   1.000
_cell.angle_alpha   90.00
_cell.angle_beta   90.00
_cell.angle_gamma   90.00
#
_symmetry.space_group_name_H-M   'P 1'
#
loop_
_entity.id
_entity.type
_entity.pdbx_description
1 polymer ?
#
loop_
_entity_poly.entity_id
_entity_poly.type
_entity_poly.pdbx_seq_one_letter_code
_entity_poly.pdbx_strand_id
1 'polypeptide(L)' 'PELLKTIGPKVAIASADEIDSSTAAQLHQSKTQIFWTGRDGALQWTPAAGFKTTLESQENQTSFL' A
#
# COMPACT_ATOMS: atom_id res chain seq x y z
N PRO A 1 -14.45 7.02 9.04
CA PRO A 1 -13.94 8.15 9.86
C PRO A 1 -14.05 9.47 9.10
N GLU A 2 -14.28 10.58 9.80
CA GLU A 2 -14.34 11.91 9.18
C GLU A 2 -13.06 12.27 8.42
N LEU A 3 -11.90 11.89 8.96
CA LEU A 3 -10.61 12.08 8.27
C LEU A 3 -10.57 11.39 6.90
N LEU A 4 -10.95 10.11 6.83
CA LEU A 4 -10.95 9.36 5.56
C LEU A 4 -11.98 9.90 4.56
N LYS A 5 -13.13 10.39 5.05
CA LYS A 5 -14.13 11.03 4.18
C LYS A 5 -13.62 12.36 3.61
N THR A 6 -12.92 13.14 4.43
CA THR A 6 -12.42 14.47 4.06
C THR A 6 -11.26 14.37 3.06
N ILE A 7 -10.32 13.46 3.31
CA ILE A 7 -9.15 13.27 2.46
C ILE A 7 -9.49 12.45 1.20
N GLY A 8 -10.40 11.48 1.32
CA GLY A 8 -10.74 10.56 0.23
C GLY A 8 -9.52 9.88 -0.42
N PRO A 9 -8.60 9.28 0.36
CA PRO A 9 -7.33 8.82 -0.17
C PRO A 9 -7.52 7.63 -1.12
N LYS A 10 -6.87 7.70 -2.28
CA LYS A 10 -6.74 6.55 -3.20
C LYS A 10 -5.74 5.52 -2.67
N VAL A 11 -4.74 5.99 -1.93
CA VAL A 11 -3.63 5.18 -1.40
C VAL A 11 -3.35 5.56 0.05
N ALA A 12 -3.09 4.56 0.90
CA ALA A 12 -2.54 4.68 2.23
C ALA A 12 -1.23 3.88 2.33
N ILE A 13 -0.21 4.45 2.96
CA ILE A 13 1.09 3.81 3.16
C ILE A 13 1.27 3.56 4.66
N ALA A 14 1.36 2.29 5.04
CA ALA A 14 1.67 1.88 6.39
C ALA A 14 3.19 1.67 6.53
N SER A 15 3.83 2.56 7.30
CA SER A 15 5.24 2.44 7.69
C SER A 15 5.43 1.73 9.04
N ALA A 16 4.41 1.02 9.51
CA ALA A 16 4.37 0.34 10.80
C ALA A 16 4.68 -1.16 10.66
N ASP A 17 5.07 -1.81 11.75
CA ASP A 17 5.31 -3.27 11.80
C ASP A 17 4.01 -4.09 11.77
N GLU A 18 2.87 -3.47 12.06
CA GLU A 18 1.54 -4.07 11.97
C GLU A 18 0.50 -2.99 11.64
N ILE A 19 -0.59 -3.40 11.00
CA ILE A 19 -1.77 -2.54 10.77
C ILE A 19 -2.89 -3.04 11.66
N ASP A 20 -3.39 -2.17 12.54
CA ASP A 20 -4.57 -2.46 13.34
C ASP A 20 -5.74 -2.91 12.44
N SER A 21 -6.39 -4.01 12.82
CA SER A 21 -7.45 -4.64 12.03
C SER A 21 -8.64 -3.70 11.73
N SER A 22 -8.99 -2.82 12.68
CA SER A 22 -10.08 -1.86 12.49
C SER A 22 -9.69 -0.75 11.51
N THR A 23 -8.41 -0.35 11.52
CA THR A 23 -7.84 0.61 10.57
C THR A 23 -7.82 0.03 9.16
N ALA A 24 -7.36 -1.21 9.01
CA ALA A 24 -7.39 -1.91 7.72
C ALA A 24 -8.82 -2.02 7.17
N ALA A 25 -9.79 -2.41 8.02
CA ALA A 25 -11.20 -2.50 7.62
C ALA A 25 -11.76 -1.17 7.14
N GLN A 26 -11.45 -0.06 7.82
CA GLN A 26 -11.92 1.28 7.43
C GLN A 26 -11.35 1.73 6.08
N LEU A 27 -10.06 1.46 5.83
CA LEU A 27 -9.39 1.77 4.57
C LEU A 27 -9.93 0.92 3.42
N HIS A 28 -10.19 -0.37 3.66
CA HIS A 28 -10.85 -1.24 2.69
C HIS A 28 -12.26 -0.75 2.36
N GLN A 29 -13.04 -0.35 3.37
CA GLN A 29 -14.40 0.16 3.16
C GLN A 29 -14.41 1.50 2.38
N SER A 30 -13.38 2.33 2.54
CA SER A 30 -13.19 3.55 1.72
C SER A 30 -12.57 3.29 0.34
N LYS A 31 -12.36 2.02 -0.04
CA LYS A 31 -11.70 1.61 -1.30
C LYS A 31 -10.30 2.21 -1.45
N THR A 32 -9.60 2.41 -0.34
CA THR A 32 -8.23 2.91 -0.32
C THR A 32 -7.27 1.74 -0.47
N GLN A 33 -6.37 1.78 -1.45
CA GLN A 33 -5.32 0.78 -1.62
C GLN A 33 -4.28 0.95 -0.51
N ILE A 34 -3.89 -0.15 0.13
CA ILE A 34 -2.91 -0.15 1.22
C ILE A 34 -1.59 -0.69 0.69
N PHE A 35 -0.51 0.08 0.86
CA PHE A 35 0.86 -0.41 0.74
C PHE A 35 1.49 -0.50 2.12
N TRP A 36 2.22 -1.57 2.39
CA TRP A 36 2.76 -1.83 3.72
C TRP A 36 4.25 -2.12 3.67
N THR A 37 5.09 -1.19 4.13
CA THR A 37 6.54 -1.34 3.99
C THR A 37 7.14 -2.41 4.91
N GLY A 38 6.46 -2.72 6.03
CA GLY A 38 6.87 -3.79 6.93
C GLY A 38 6.70 -5.19 6.33
N ARG A 39 5.76 -5.37 5.40
CA ARG A 39 5.50 -6.65 4.71
C ARG A 39 6.07 -6.68 3.29
N ASP A 40 5.89 -5.60 2.53
CA ASP A 40 6.13 -5.55 1.09
C ASP A 40 7.51 -4.96 0.73
N GLY A 41 8.26 -4.51 1.74
CA GLY A 41 9.57 -3.86 1.59
C GLY A 41 9.48 -2.40 1.17
N ALA A 42 10.55 -1.88 0.55
CA ALA A 42 10.57 -0.51 0.09
C ALA A 42 9.51 -0.23 -0.99
N LEU A 43 9.00 1.00 -1.01
CA LEU A 43 8.07 1.48 -2.03
C LEU A 43 8.81 2.43 -2.97
N GLN A 44 8.71 2.16 -4.26
CA GLN A 44 9.12 3.08 -5.31
C GLN A 44 7.88 3.67 -5.95
N TRP A 45 7.84 5.00 -6.06
CA TRP A 45 6.80 5.69 -6.81
C TRP A 45 7.39 6.44 -7.99
N THR A 46 6.75 6.33 -9.15
CA THR A 46 7.02 7.20 -10.29
C THR A 46 5.70 7.71 -10.87
N PRO A 47 5.66 8.91 -11.46
CA PRO A 47 4.45 9.41 -12.10
C PRO A 47 3.93 8.50 -13.21
N ALA A 48 4.83 7.81 -13.93
CA ALA A 48 4.48 6.96 -15.07
C ALA A 48 3.97 5.57 -14.68
N ALA A 49 4.49 4.98 -13.59
CA ALA A 49 4.22 3.59 -13.23
C ALA A 49 3.49 3.41 -11.89
N GLY A 50 3.18 4.50 -11.19
CA GLY A 50 2.57 4.45 -9.86
C GLY A 50 3.49 3.87 -8.81
N PHE A 51 2.89 3.32 -7.74
CA PHE A 51 3.60 2.66 -6.66
C PHE A 51 3.97 1.22 -7.03
N LYS A 52 5.18 0.82 -6.70
CA LYS A 52 5.69 -0.55 -6.80
C LYS A 52 6.38 -0.93 -5.50
N THR A 53 6.25 -2.18 -5.11
CA THR A 53 6.98 -2.74 -3.96
C THR A 53 8.24 -3.45 -4.44
N THR A 54 9.31 -3.43 -3.66
CA THR A 54 10.55 -4.15 -4.01
C THR A 54 10.34 -5.66 -4.07
N LEU A 55 9.54 -6.25 -3.19
CA LEU A 55 9.33 -7.71 -3.16
C LEU A 55 8.52 -8.21 -4.37
N GLU A 56 7.45 -7.51 -4.77
CA GLU A 56 6.72 -7.81 -6.01
C GLU A 56 7.60 -7.65 -7.25
N SER A 57 8.49 -6.67 -7.26
CA SER A 57 9.40 -6.44 -8.38
C SER A 57 10.41 -7.58 -8.54
N GLN A 58 10.88 -8.15 -7.43
CA GLN A 58 11.79 -9.28 -7.43
C GLN A 58 11.09 -10.58 -7.87
N GLU A 59 9.88 -10.85 -7.38
CA GLU A 59 9.09 -12.03 -7.77
C GLU A 59 8.81 -12.05 -9.28
N ASN A 60 8.44 -10.89 -9.84
CA ASN A 60 8.26 -10.73 -11.28
C ASN A 60 9.56 -11.03 -12.04
N GLN A 61 10.71 -10.46 -11.63
CA GLN A 61 12.00 -10.73 -12.27
C GLN A 61 12.38 -12.22 -12.23
N THR A 62 12.14 -12.91 -11.12
CA THR A 62 12.42 -14.34 -11.00
C THR A 62 11.47 -15.21 -11.81
N SER A 63 10.23 -14.78 -12.05
CA SER A 63 9.27 -15.52 -12.87
C SER A 63 9.57 -15.47 -14.37
N PHE A 64 10.43 -14.54 -14.80
CA PHE A 64 10.89 -14.43 -16.19
C PHE A 64 12.19 -15.21 -16.47
N LEU A 65 12.77 -15.87 -15.46
CA LEU A 65 13.99 -16.69 -15.55
C LEU A 65 13.66 -18.18 -15.42
#